data_AF-A0A366I9B5-F1
#
_entry.id   AF-A0A366I9B5-F1
#
_cell.length_a   1.000
_cell.length_b   1.000
_cell.length_c   1.000
_cell.angle_alpha   90.00
_cell.angle_beta   90.00
_cell.angle_gamma   90.00
#
_symmetry.space_group_name_H-M   'P 1'
#
loop_
_entity.id
_entity.type
_entity.pdbx_description
1 polymer ?
#
loop_
_entity_poly.entity_id
_entity_poly.type
_entity_poly.pdbx_seq_one_letter_code
_entity_poly.pdbx_strand_id
1 'polypeptide(L)'
;MKKFFVFSLTLIVIDQLIKLFISHYYINVGVVLFPGILFFDPIQNTNLNWIASIIDYKTPVLLMVVIQILALVVTLLSCRYLSYLWIQGKKWLNGWLIFFVAGISCSFVDVLFWGGSLDFIRLFDWFTFDFKDIYLDIGLIFLLLYITNYYTKIYRKMSTTERKQTAIWLWIKKGMPSLPTE
;
A
#
# COMPACT_ATOMS: atom_id res chain seq x y z
N MET A 1 -1.44 -17.39 -7.40
CA MET A 1 -1.44 -16.09 -8.11
C MET A 1 -2.86 -15.58 -8.35
N LYS A 2 -3.77 -16.34 -8.99
CA LYS A 2 -5.15 -15.89 -9.26
C LYS A 2 -5.91 -15.33 -8.02
N LYS A 3 -5.79 -15.97 -6.85
CA LYS A 3 -6.53 -15.55 -5.64
C LYS A 3 -6.17 -14.15 -5.14
N PHE A 4 -4.89 -13.76 -5.13
CA PHE A 4 -4.50 -12.45 -4.60
C PHE A 4 -5.02 -11.31 -5.48
N PHE A 5 -4.94 -11.47 -6.82
CA PHE A 5 -5.46 -10.49 -7.76
C PHE A 5 -6.95 -10.28 -7.60
N VAL A 6 -7.72 -11.35 -7.36
CA VAL A 6 -9.17 -11.25 -7.09
C VAL A 6 -9.45 -10.45 -5.82
N PHE A 7 -8.69 -10.69 -4.74
CA PHE A 7 -8.84 -9.91 -3.50
C PHE A 7 -8.48 -8.44 -3.71
N SER A 8 -7.34 -8.13 -4.35
CA SER A 8 -6.96 -6.75 -4.66
C SER A 8 -8.01 -6.05 -5.52
N LEU A 9 -8.49 -6.71 -6.58
CA LEU A 9 -9.53 -6.16 -7.46
C LEU A 9 -10.83 -5.88 -6.69
N THR A 10 -11.20 -6.76 -5.77
CA THR A 10 -12.38 -6.58 -4.93
C THR A 10 -12.24 -5.32 -4.06
N LEU A 11 -11.09 -5.12 -3.42
CA LEU A 11 -10.82 -3.93 -2.62
C LEU A 11 -10.84 -2.65 -3.46
N ILE A 12 -10.29 -2.71 -4.68
CA ILE A 12 -10.32 -1.58 -5.63
C ILE A 12 -11.76 -1.22 -6.00
N VAL A 13 -12.58 -2.22 -6.35
CA VAL A 13 -13.99 -1.99 -6.68
C VAL A 13 -14.75 -1.40 -5.49
N ILE A 14 -14.52 -1.91 -4.27
CA ILE A 14 -15.17 -1.39 -3.06
C ILE A 14 -14.82 0.09 -2.85
N ASP A 15 -13.53 0.45 -2.90
CA ASP A 15 -13.09 1.84 -2.71
C ASP A 15 -13.73 2.77 -3.74
N GLN A 16 -13.68 2.40 -5.01
CA GLN A 16 -14.21 3.24 -6.09
C GLN A 16 -15.73 3.36 -6.06
N LEU A 17 -16.46 2.29 -5.71
CA LEU A 17 -17.92 2.36 -5.52
C LEU A 17 -18.31 3.25 -4.35
N ILE A 18 -17.59 3.18 -3.23
CA ILE A 18 -17.83 4.04 -2.06
C ILE A 18 -17.57 5.50 -2.43
N LYS A 19 -16.49 5.81 -3.14
CA LYS A 19 -16.20 7.17 -3.61
C LYS A 19 -17.28 7.70 -4.54
N LEU A 20 -17.73 6.90 -5.52
CA LEU A 20 -18.84 7.26 -6.41
C LEU A 20 -20.13 7.56 -5.63
N PHE A 21 -20.44 6.75 -4.63
CA PHE A 21 -21.62 6.94 -3.79
C PHE A 21 -21.51 8.23 -2.96
N ILE A 22 -20.37 8.44 -2.29
CA ILE A 22 -20.13 9.65 -1.49
C ILE A 22 -20.14 10.89 -2.37
N SER A 23 -19.46 10.88 -3.51
CA SER A 23 -19.36 12.04 -4.39
C SER A 23 -20.73 12.49 -4.91
N HIS A 24 -21.65 11.56 -5.14
CA HIS A 24 -22.97 11.87 -5.69
C HIS A 24 -23.97 12.31 -4.61
N TYR A 25 -23.95 11.66 -3.43
CA TYR A 25 -25.01 11.85 -2.43
C TYR A 25 -24.56 12.62 -1.18
N TYR A 26 -23.26 12.62 -0.85
CA TYR A 26 -22.77 13.03 0.48
C TYR A 26 -21.56 13.98 0.46
N ILE A 27 -21.13 14.48 -0.70
CA ILE A 27 -19.92 15.32 -0.81
C ILE A 27 -19.95 16.58 0.08
N ASN A 28 -21.13 17.14 0.32
CA ASN A 28 -21.31 18.35 1.16
C ASN A 28 -21.87 18.03 2.56
N VAL A 29 -21.77 16.77 3.00
CA VAL A 29 -22.34 16.31 4.27
C VAL A 29 -21.23 16.05 5.27
N GLY A 30 -21.18 16.87 6.32
CA GLY A 30 -20.31 16.66 7.48
C GLY A 30 -21.07 16.01 8.64
N VAL A 31 -20.56 14.91 9.18
CA VAL A 31 -21.14 14.21 10.35
C VAL A 31 -20.08 13.95 11.39
N VAL A 32 -20.38 14.28 12.64
CA VAL A 32 -19.55 13.89 13.79
C VAL A 32 -19.83 12.41 14.11
N LEU A 33 -18.84 11.54 13.89
CA LEU A 33 -18.95 10.11 14.22
C LEU A 33 -18.55 9.87 15.68
N PHE A 34 -17.44 10.48 16.10
CA PHE A 34 -16.98 10.48 17.49
C PHE A 34 -16.50 11.89 17.87
N PRO A 35 -17.14 12.55 18.86
CA PRO A 35 -16.83 13.93 19.22
C PRO A 35 -15.33 14.14 19.50
N GLY A 36 -14.73 15.08 18.77
CA GLY A 36 -13.32 15.48 18.92
C GLY A 36 -12.28 14.50 18.37
N ILE A 37 -12.69 13.37 17.77
CA ILE A 37 -11.75 12.36 17.25
C ILE A 37 -12.06 11.97 15.81
N LEU A 38 -13.31 11.68 15.45
CA LEU A 38 -13.64 11.07 14.18
C LEU A 38 -14.85 11.74 13.52
N PHE A 39 -14.68 12.12 12.27
CA PHE A 39 -15.68 12.82 11.48
C PHE A 39 -15.79 12.18 10.10
N PHE A 40 -17.00 12.11 9.59
CA PHE A 40 -17.23 11.93 8.16
C PHE A 40 -17.28 13.34 7.56
N ASP A 41 -16.27 13.68 6.76
CA ASP A 41 -16.08 15.03 6.25
C ASP A 41 -15.45 14.95 4.84
N PRO A 42 -16.26 14.66 3.81
CA PRO A 42 -15.77 14.45 2.45
C PRO A 42 -15.09 15.69 1.87
N ILE A 43 -13.88 15.49 1.34
CA ILE A 43 -13.09 16.54 0.70
C ILE A 43 -12.39 16.01 -0.54
N GLN A 44 -12.42 16.80 -1.61
CA GLN A 44 -11.62 16.52 -2.80
C GLN A 44 -10.18 16.99 -2.56
N ASN A 45 -9.29 16.07 -2.24
CA ASN A 45 -7.87 16.32 -2.03
C ASN A 45 -7.11 16.40 -3.36
N THR A 46 -6.76 17.62 -3.76
CA THR A 46 -5.97 17.89 -4.97
C THR A 46 -4.47 17.93 -4.74
N ASN A 47 -4.00 17.78 -3.49
CA ASN A 47 -2.57 17.73 -3.13
C ASN A 47 -1.98 16.34 -3.34
N LEU A 48 -2.83 15.34 -3.65
CA LEU A 48 -2.56 13.97 -4.12
C LEU A 48 -1.94 13.01 -3.10
N ASN A 49 -1.34 13.51 -2.02
CA ASN A 49 -0.89 12.70 -0.89
C ASN A 49 -0.94 13.52 0.40
N TRP A 50 -1.03 12.84 1.54
CA TRP A 50 -1.22 13.47 2.84
C TRP A 50 -0.06 14.38 3.28
N ILE A 51 1.20 14.02 2.95
CA ILE A 51 2.38 14.85 3.29
C ILE A 51 2.26 16.19 2.58
N ALA A 52 1.92 16.16 1.31
CA ALA A 52 1.70 17.35 0.50
C ALA A 52 0.50 18.16 1.02
N SER A 53 -0.55 17.52 1.54
CA SER A 53 -1.66 18.20 2.20
C SER A 53 -1.25 18.99 3.45
N ILE A 54 -0.35 18.45 4.27
CA ILE A 54 0.12 19.13 5.49
C ILE A 54 0.90 20.42 5.17
N ILE A 55 1.71 20.41 4.12
CA ILE A 55 2.54 21.56 3.72
C ILE A 55 1.90 22.42 2.63
N ASP A 56 0.63 22.17 2.30
CA ASP A 56 -0.13 22.79 1.22
C ASP A 56 0.59 22.81 -0.15
N TYR A 57 1.25 21.69 -0.47
CA TYR A 57 1.95 21.51 -1.73
C TYR A 57 1.05 20.83 -2.77
N LYS A 58 0.86 21.49 -3.91
CA LYS A 58 0.12 20.91 -5.04
C LYS A 58 1.00 19.97 -5.86
N THR A 59 1.00 18.69 -5.49
CA THR A 59 1.78 17.67 -6.19
C THR A 59 1.38 17.59 -7.67
N PRO A 60 2.34 17.64 -8.62
CA PRO A 60 2.04 17.43 -10.03
C PRO A 60 1.50 16.02 -10.30
N VAL A 61 0.42 15.91 -11.08
CA VAL A 61 -0.20 14.62 -11.45
C VAL A 61 0.82 13.66 -12.07
N LEU A 62 1.66 14.14 -12.98
CA LEU A 62 2.70 13.32 -13.62
C LEU A 62 3.70 12.76 -12.60
N LEU A 63 4.11 13.58 -11.62
CA LEU A 63 5.01 13.14 -10.56
C LEU A 63 4.36 12.01 -9.74
N MET A 64 3.09 12.17 -9.39
CA MET A 64 2.35 11.16 -8.63
C MET A 64 2.21 9.84 -9.41
N VAL A 65 1.88 9.91 -10.70
CA VAL A 65 1.82 8.72 -11.59
C VAL A 65 3.17 8.00 -11.65
N VAL A 66 4.28 8.74 -11.80
CA VAL A 66 5.64 8.16 -11.82
C VAL A 66 5.95 7.47 -10.49
N ILE A 67 5.64 8.12 -9.37
CA ILE A 67 5.84 7.54 -8.03
C ILE A 67 5.04 6.24 -7.86
N GLN A 68 3.78 6.21 -8.29
CA GLN A 68 2.92 5.03 -8.18
C GLN A 68 3.43 3.85 -9.04
N ILE A 69 3.85 4.12 -10.28
CA ILE A 69 4.45 3.10 -11.16
C ILE A 69 5.73 2.56 -10.52
N LEU A 70 6.61 3.44 -10.03
CA LEU A 70 7.84 3.04 -9.35
C LEU A 70 7.54 2.20 -8.10
N ALA A 71 6.57 2.62 -7.28
CA ALA A 71 6.15 1.90 -6.09
C ALA A 71 5.65 0.49 -6.43
N LEU A 72 4.89 0.33 -7.53
CA LEU A 72 4.42 -0.98 -7.99
C LEU A 72 5.58 -1.88 -8.43
N VAL A 73 6.53 -1.35 -9.21
CA VAL A 73 7.74 -2.09 -9.64
C VAL A 73 8.57 -2.53 -8.42
N VAL A 74 8.84 -1.61 -7.48
CA VAL A 74 9.58 -1.91 -6.26
C VAL A 74 8.87 -2.96 -5.41
N THR A 75 7.54 -2.88 -5.32
CA THR A 75 6.71 -3.87 -4.60
C THR A 75 6.84 -5.26 -5.21
N LEU A 76 6.76 -5.38 -6.54
CA LEU A 76 6.88 -6.66 -7.24
C LEU A 76 8.30 -7.27 -7.11
N LEU A 77 9.34 -6.46 -7.26
CA LEU A 77 10.72 -6.90 -7.09
C LEU A 77 11.03 -7.33 -5.65
N SER A 78 10.58 -6.52 -4.69
CA SER A 78 10.69 -6.83 -3.27
C SER A 78 9.95 -8.12 -2.94
N CYS A 79 8.74 -8.34 -3.46
CA CYS A 79 8.03 -9.60 -3.25
C CYS A 79 8.79 -10.81 -3.79
N ARG A 80 9.41 -10.71 -4.98
CA ARG A 80 10.24 -11.79 -5.52
C ARG A 80 11.43 -12.09 -4.61
N TYR A 81 12.14 -11.05 -4.20
CA TYR A 81 13.30 -11.18 -3.32
C TYR A 81 12.93 -11.76 -1.96
N LEU A 82 11.88 -11.24 -1.31
CA LEU A 82 11.44 -11.74 -0.02
C LEU A 82 10.94 -13.19 -0.14
N SER A 83 10.22 -13.55 -1.22
CA SER A 83 9.83 -14.95 -1.45
C SER A 83 11.04 -15.89 -1.59
N TYR A 84 12.12 -15.41 -2.22
CA TYR A 84 13.40 -16.12 -2.29
C TYR A 84 14.04 -16.30 -0.90
N LEU A 85 13.97 -15.30 -0.03
CA LEU A 85 14.52 -15.39 1.33
C LEU A 85 13.78 -16.40 2.22
N TRP A 86 12.44 -16.45 2.14
CA TRP A 86 11.67 -17.30 3.05
C TRP A 86 10.31 -17.74 2.51
N ILE A 87 10.30 -18.94 1.93
CA ILE A 87 9.11 -19.57 1.32
C ILE A 87 7.95 -19.73 2.32
N GLN A 88 8.22 -20.09 3.58
CA GLN A 88 7.16 -20.32 4.57
C GLN A 88 6.46 -19.01 5.01
N GLY A 89 7.07 -17.84 4.73
CA GLY A 89 6.50 -16.52 5.01
C GLY A 89 5.46 -16.05 4.00
N LYS A 90 5.16 -16.85 2.97
CA LYS A 90 4.28 -16.48 1.83
C LYS A 90 2.92 -15.93 2.22
N LYS A 91 2.32 -16.37 3.34
CA LYS A 91 1.03 -15.86 3.81
C LYS A 91 1.09 -14.36 4.13
N TRP A 92 2.17 -13.90 4.74
CA TRP A 92 2.37 -12.49 5.10
C TRP A 92 2.68 -11.66 3.85
N LEU A 93 3.52 -12.18 2.94
CA LEU A 93 3.80 -11.54 1.66
C LEU A 93 2.56 -11.41 0.79
N ASN A 94 1.69 -12.42 0.77
CA ASN A 94 0.41 -12.33 0.05
C ASN A 94 -0.49 -11.25 0.64
N GLY A 95 -0.58 -11.14 1.98
CA GLY A 95 -1.33 -10.07 2.63
C GLY A 95 -0.79 -8.70 2.23
N TRP A 96 0.52 -8.51 2.34
CA TRP A 96 1.18 -7.28 1.89
C TRP A 96 0.85 -6.97 0.43
N LEU A 97 1.08 -7.90 -0.50
CA LEU A 97 0.77 -7.72 -1.92
C LEU A 97 -0.69 -7.35 -2.18
N ILE A 98 -1.64 -8.01 -1.53
CA ILE A 98 -3.07 -7.77 -1.76
C ILE A 98 -3.41 -6.30 -1.49
N PHE A 99 -3.02 -5.83 -0.30
CA PHE A 99 -3.36 -4.50 0.20
C PHE A 99 -2.53 -3.40 -0.47
N PHE A 100 -1.23 -3.63 -0.69
CA PHE A 100 -0.37 -2.63 -1.33
C PHE A 100 -0.74 -2.41 -2.80
N VAL A 101 -1.03 -3.49 -3.55
CA VAL A 101 -1.50 -3.37 -4.94
C VAL A 101 -2.86 -2.68 -4.98
N ALA A 102 -3.79 -3.04 -4.09
CA ALA A 102 -5.08 -2.36 -4.01
C ALA A 102 -4.93 -0.86 -3.75
N GLY A 103 -4.16 -0.47 -2.72
CA GLY A 103 -3.95 0.94 -2.38
C GLY A 103 -3.29 1.75 -3.49
N ILE A 104 -2.21 1.23 -4.10
CA ILE A 104 -1.54 1.90 -5.24
C ILE A 104 -2.49 2.04 -6.43
N SER A 105 -3.25 0.97 -6.76
CA SER A 105 -4.19 1.00 -7.88
C SER A 105 -5.35 1.98 -7.64
N CYS A 106 -5.94 2.01 -6.44
CA CYS A 106 -6.94 3.02 -6.08
C CYS A 106 -6.38 4.44 -6.21
N SER A 107 -5.17 4.68 -5.68
CA SER A 107 -4.53 5.99 -5.81
C SER A 107 -4.27 6.39 -7.26
N PHE A 108 -3.97 5.42 -8.13
CA PHE A 108 -3.76 5.66 -9.55
C PHE A 108 -5.08 6.01 -10.25
N VAL A 109 -6.17 5.30 -9.94
CA VAL A 109 -7.52 5.59 -10.47
C VAL A 109 -7.97 6.99 -10.03
N ASP A 110 -7.81 7.33 -8.76
CA ASP A 110 -8.09 8.67 -8.22
C ASP A 110 -7.38 9.76 -9.04
N VAL A 111 -6.07 9.66 -9.14
CA VAL A 111 -5.24 10.67 -9.81
C VAL A 111 -5.61 10.85 -11.28
N LEU A 112 -5.91 9.76 -11.99
CA LEU A 112 -6.22 9.82 -13.42
C LEU A 112 -7.65 10.25 -13.73
N PHE A 113 -8.63 9.79 -12.96
CA PHE A 113 -10.05 9.97 -13.31
C PHE A 113 -10.75 11.03 -12.46
N TRP A 114 -10.26 11.30 -11.25
CA TRP A 114 -10.88 12.24 -10.31
C TRP A 114 -10.11 13.57 -10.18
N GLY A 115 -8.93 13.69 -10.79
CA GLY A 115 -8.08 14.90 -10.70
C GLY A 115 -7.60 15.21 -9.27
N GLY A 116 -7.64 14.20 -8.40
CA GLY A 116 -7.45 14.29 -6.96
C GLY A 116 -7.94 13.02 -6.31
N SER A 117 -7.96 12.98 -4.98
CA SER A 117 -8.56 11.88 -4.24
C SER A 117 -9.74 12.37 -3.41
N LEU A 118 -10.81 11.58 -3.35
CA LEU A 118 -11.93 11.86 -2.47
C LEU A 118 -11.64 11.23 -1.10
N ASP A 119 -11.15 12.05 -0.18
CA ASP A 119 -10.92 11.68 1.21
C ASP A 119 -12.21 11.94 1.99
N PHE A 120 -12.59 11.07 2.92
CA PHE A 120 -13.93 11.17 3.54
C PHE A 120 -13.99 10.84 5.03
N ILE A 121 -12.91 10.33 5.62
CA ILE A 121 -12.80 10.13 7.06
C ILE A 121 -11.78 11.12 7.59
N ARG A 122 -12.21 12.05 8.44
CA ARG A 122 -11.33 12.99 9.12
C ARG A 122 -11.05 12.54 10.55
N LEU A 123 -9.77 12.44 10.88
CA LEU A 123 -9.24 12.14 12.21
C LEU A 123 -8.72 13.43 12.85
N PHE A 124 -9.24 13.75 14.04
CA PHE A 124 -9.03 15.03 14.70
C PHE A 124 -9.29 16.19 13.72
N ASP A 125 -8.53 17.29 13.80
CA ASP A 125 -8.70 18.47 12.96
C ASP A 125 -7.60 18.66 11.89
N TRP A 126 -6.77 17.64 11.64
CA TRP A 126 -5.58 17.80 10.80
C TRP A 126 -5.36 16.73 9.73
N PHE A 127 -6.12 15.62 9.74
CA PHE A 127 -5.90 14.52 8.81
C PHE A 127 -7.21 13.96 8.26
N THR A 128 -7.36 13.98 6.94
CA THR A 128 -8.46 13.30 6.25
C THR A 128 -7.87 12.23 5.35
N PHE A 129 -8.50 11.06 5.33
CA PHE A 129 -8.05 9.88 4.60
C PHE A 129 -9.24 9.10 4.03
N ASP A 130 -8.95 8.13 3.18
CA ASP A 130 -9.91 7.23 2.58
C ASP A 130 -9.51 5.75 2.78
N PHE A 131 -10.15 4.85 2.05
CA PHE A 131 -9.87 3.42 2.17
C PHE A 131 -8.56 2.99 1.51
N LYS A 132 -8.06 3.68 0.47
CA LYS A 132 -6.75 3.30 -0.10
C LYS A 132 -5.62 3.56 0.90
N ASP A 133 -5.72 4.61 1.72
CA ASP A 133 -4.72 4.91 2.75
C ASP A 133 -4.71 3.79 3.81
N ILE A 134 -5.90 3.36 4.24
CA ILE A 134 -6.06 2.20 5.15
C ILE A 134 -5.49 0.93 4.52
N TYR A 135 -5.72 0.70 3.22
CA TYR A 135 -5.15 -0.46 2.53
C TYR A 135 -3.62 -0.41 2.54
N LEU A 136 -3.00 0.73 2.25
CA LEU A 136 -1.54 0.87 2.30
C LEU A 136 -1.00 0.58 3.71
N ASP A 137 -1.66 1.07 4.76
CA ASP A 137 -1.28 0.82 6.15
C ASP A 137 -1.40 -0.66 6.55
N ILE A 138 -2.50 -1.32 6.17
CA ILE A 138 -2.65 -2.77 6.41
C ILE A 138 -1.56 -3.54 5.65
N GLY A 139 -1.26 -3.15 4.42
CA GLY A 139 -0.16 -3.73 3.64
C GLY A 139 1.19 -3.59 4.35
N LEU A 140 1.48 -2.42 4.91
CA LEU A 140 2.68 -2.17 5.71
C LEU A 140 2.73 -3.07 6.95
N ILE A 141 1.62 -3.25 7.66
CA ILE A 141 1.54 -4.16 8.80
C ILE A 141 1.90 -5.60 8.39
N PHE A 142 1.38 -6.09 7.27
CA PHE A 142 1.73 -7.42 6.75
C PHE A 142 3.22 -7.55 6.40
N LEU A 143 3.82 -6.51 5.83
CA LEU A 143 5.25 -6.47 5.55
C LEU A 143 6.09 -6.52 6.83
N LEU A 144 5.70 -5.74 7.85
CA LEU A 144 6.36 -5.77 9.16
C LEU A 144 6.25 -7.15 9.80
N LEU A 145 5.06 -7.76 9.79
CA LEU A 145 4.87 -9.13 10.28
C LEU A 145 5.75 -10.14 9.55
N TYR A 146 5.90 -10.00 8.22
CA TYR A 146 6.83 -10.83 7.45
C TYR A 146 8.26 -10.65 7.95
N ILE A 147 8.76 -9.41 8.02
CA ILE A 147 10.14 -9.08 8.41
C ILE A 147 10.44 -9.59 9.81
N THR A 148 9.57 -9.31 10.78
CA THR A 148 9.74 -9.75 12.18
C THR A 148 9.76 -11.27 12.28
N ASN A 149 8.86 -11.97 11.59
CA ASN A 149 8.85 -13.44 11.60
C ASN A 149 10.07 -14.03 10.91
N TYR A 150 10.48 -13.49 9.75
CA TYR A 150 11.69 -13.91 9.05
C TYR A 150 12.92 -13.76 9.96
N TYR A 151 13.04 -12.58 10.58
CA TYR A 151 14.17 -12.28 11.45
C TYR A 151 14.25 -13.24 12.64
N THR A 152 13.14 -13.40 13.35
CA THR A 152 13.07 -14.22 14.58
C THR A 152 13.19 -15.72 14.31
N LYS A 153 12.54 -16.23 13.25
CA LYS A 153 12.45 -17.68 13.01
C LYS A 153 13.62 -18.21 12.19
N ILE A 154 14.16 -17.40 11.27
CA ILE A 154 15.16 -17.83 10.31
C ILE A 154 16.48 -17.07 10.51
N TYR A 155 16.48 -15.75 10.32
CA TYR A 155 17.72 -14.97 10.22
C TYR A 155 18.61 -15.06 11.47
N ARG A 156 18.01 -15.01 12.67
CA ARG A 156 18.74 -15.14 13.95
C ARG A 156 19.44 -16.50 14.09
N LYS A 157 18.91 -17.55 13.47
CA LYS A 157 19.44 -18.91 13.55
C LYS A 157 20.51 -19.22 12.49
N MET A 158 20.62 -18.37 11.46
CA MET A 158 21.64 -18.50 10.42
C MET A 158 23.05 -18.18 10.96
N SER A 159 24.03 -18.96 10.47
CA SER A 159 25.46 -18.68 10.57
C SER A 159 25.87 -17.42 9.78
N THR A 160 27.07 -16.92 10.04
CA THR A 160 27.62 -15.75 9.32
C THR A 160 27.71 -15.98 7.81
N THR A 161 28.03 -17.21 7.38
CA THR A 161 28.13 -17.56 5.95
C THR A 161 26.77 -17.56 5.28
N GLU A 162 25.74 -18.13 5.93
CA GLU A 162 24.36 -18.12 5.41
C GLU A 162 23.80 -16.70 5.30
N ARG A 163 24.04 -15.84 6.31
CA ARG A 163 23.60 -14.43 6.25
C ARG A 163 24.25 -13.65 5.10
N LYS A 164 25.51 -13.95 4.74
CA LYS A 164 26.13 -13.33 3.56
C LYS A 164 25.40 -13.73 2.28
N GLN A 165 24.87 -14.96 2.19
CA GLN A 165 24.12 -15.42 1.03
C GLN A 165 22.74 -14.75 0.89
N THR A 166 22.21 -14.16 1.95
CA THR A 166 20.95 -13.39 1.90
C THR A 166 21.15 -11.95 1.41
N ALA A 167 22.34 -11.55 0.95
CA ALA A 167 22.54 -10.20 0.44
C ALA A 167 21.78 -9.97 -0.89
N ILE A 168 21.03 -8.87 -0.97
CA ILE A 168 20.23 -8.54 -2.16
C ILE A 168 21.07 -8.44 -3.44
N TRP A 169 22.30 -7.91 -3.35
CA TRP A 169 23.24 -7.84 -4.47
C TRP A 169 23.62 -9.21 -5.05
N LEU A 170 23.74 -10.23 -4.19
CA LEU A 170 23.99 -11.60 -4.65
C LEU A 170 22.76 -12.18 -5.35
N TRP A 171 21.56 -11.92 -4.83
CA TRP A 171 20.31 -12.31 -5.48
C TRP A 171 20.16 -11.66 -6.87
N ILE A 172 20.50 -10.37 -7.01
CA ILE A 172 20.53 -9.67 -8.29
C ILE A 172 21.57 -10.30 -9.23
N LYS A 173 22.80 -10.53 -8.75
CA LYS A 173 23.89 -11.15 -9.54
C LYS A 173 23.53 -12.56 -10.03
N LYS A 174 22.71 -13.30 -9.29
CA LYS A 174 22.16 -14.61 -9.66
C LYS A 174 20.99 -14.54 -10.64
N GLY A 175 20.61 -13.36 -11.14
CA GLY A 175 19.51 -13.19 -12.09
C GLY A 175 18.12 -13.17 -11.45
N MET A 176 18.01 -12.74 -10.19
CA MET A 176 16.73 -12.60 -9.48
C MET A 176 15.87 -13.89 -9.45
N PRO A 177 16.44 -15.03 -9.00
CA PRO A 177 15.74 -16.31 -8.97
C PRO A 177 14.48 -16.25 -8.08
N SER A 178 13.46 -17.02 -8.45
CA SER A 178 12.16 -17.08 -7.75
C SER A 178 12.16 -18.01 -6.54
N LEU A 179 13.09 -18.96 -6.50
CA LEU A 179 13.28 -19.94 -5.42
C LEU A 179 14.76 -20.03 -5.05
N PRO A 180 15.09 -20.44 -3.82
CA PRO A 180 16.46 -20.78 -3.44
C PRO A 180 17.02 -21.82 -4.43
N THR A 181 18.27 -21.65 -4.85
CA THR A 181 19.00 -22.71 -5.56
C THR A 181 19.28 -23.83 -4.55
N GLU A 182 18.77 -25.04 -4.83
CA GLU A 182 19.13 -26.28 -4.12
C GLU A 182 20.63 -26.53 -4.16
#